data_AF-A0A0F9IV65-F1
#
_entry.id   AF-A0A0F9IV65-F1
#
_cell.length_a   1.000
_cell.length_b   1.000
_cell.length_c   1.000
_cell.angle_alpha   90.00
_cell.angle_beta   90.00
_cell.angle_gamma   90.00
#
_symmetry.space_group_name_H-M   'P 1'
#
loop_
_entity.id
_entity.type
_entity.pdbx_description
1 polymer ?
#
loop_
_entity_poly.entity_id
_entity_poly.type
_entity_poly.pdbx_seq_one_letter_code
_entity_poly.pdbx_strand_id
1 'polypeptide(L)'
;MSCFDAELLGHWWFEGPWWVSRVLRWSEDDPEIELTNSRLYLEQNPPNKVVSVVEGSWGQGSSHWVWLNEWTIYVWRHIYECETKSEVIIAKYKDSHDPNLIKILKQMAQELLLLQSSDWPFLITTWSARDYAENRIALHFENFNRLHNMASRYGTGQIIDEGEWHFLGTIEAVDDIFEDLDLEPFAKK
;
A
#
# COMPACT_ATOMS: atom_id res chain seq x y z
N MET A 1 -15.99 5.81 19.52
CA MET A 1 -15.02 6.20 18.48
C MET A 1 -15.79 6.38 17.18
N SER A 2 -15.68 7.54 16.56
CA SER A 2 -16.29 7.83 15.26
C SER A 2 -15.16 8.00 14.25
N CYS A 3 -15.24 7.31 13.11
CA CYS A 3 -14.21 7.33 12.07
C CYS A 3 -14.81 7.87 10.77
N PHE A 4 -14.06 8.71 10.07
CA PHE A 4 -14.45 9.33 8.80
C PHE A 4 -13.23 9.46 7.89
N ASP A 5 -13.45 9.42 6.58
CA ASP A 5 -12.41 9.80 5.62
C ASP A 5 -12.07 11.29 5.79
N ALA A 6 -10.78 11.62 5.82
CA ALA A 6 -10.32 12.99 6.09
C ALA A 6 -10.83 13.98 5.03
N GLU A 7 -10.90 13.55 3.76
CA GLU A 7 -11.40 14.36 2.66
C GLU A 7 -12.88 14.73 2.81
N LEU A 8 -13.65 14.01 3.64
CA LEU A 8 -15.01 14.46 3.96
C LEU A 8 -15.01 15.88 4.51
N LEU A 9 -14.01 16.21 5.34
CA LEU A 9 -13.92 17.47 6.05
C LEU A 9 -13.11 18.49 5.23
N GLY A 10 -13.80 19.26 4.38
CA GLY A 10 -13.26 20.43 3.67
C GLY A 10 -13.17 20.24 2.16
N HIS A 11 -13.05 18.98 1.69
CA HIS A 11 -13.10 18.68 0.27
C HIS A 11 -14.52 18.34 -0.19
N TRP A 12 -15.12 17.27 0.36
CA TRP A 12 -16.50 16.88 0.03
C TRP A 12 -17.55 17.74 0.75
N TRP A 13 -17.30 18.04 2.02
CA TRP A 13 -18.11 18.96 2.81
C TRP A 13 -17.27 20.15 3.23
N PHE A 14 -17.47 21.27 2.54
CA PHE A 14 -16.67 22.48 2.68
C PHE A 14 -16.60 23.01 4.13
N GLU A 15 -17.72 23.01 4.85
CA GLU A 15 -17.78 23.50 6.22
C GLU A 15 -17.30 22.47 7.26
N GLY A 16 -16.97 21.25 6.86
CA GLY A 16 -16.56 20.16 7.74
C GLY A 16 -15.44 20.53 8.75
N PRO A 17 -14.37 21.24 8.34
CA PRO A 17 -13.32 21.68 9.26
C PRO A 17 -13.84 22.68 10.31
N TRP A 18 -14.75 23.57 9.94
CA TRP A 18 -15.38 24.50 10.89
C TRP A 18 -16.31 23.78 11.84
N TRP A 19 -17.07 22.82 11.32
CA TRP A 19 -17.95 21.99 12.12
C TRP A 19 -17.16 21.18 13.16
N VAL A 20 -16.14 20.42 12.76
CA VAL A 20 -15.37 19.58 13.70
C VAL A 20 -14.67 20.46 14.74
N SER A 21 -14.16 21.61 14.32
CA SER A 21 -13.54 22.58 15.24
C SER A 21 -14.53 23.11 16.28
N ARG A 22 -15.79 23.31 15.90
CA ARG A 22 -16.83 23.78 16.81
C ARG A 22 -17.33 22.69 17.74
N VAL A 23 -17.48 21.47 17.24
CA VAL A 23 -17.81 20.29 18.06
C VAL A 23 -16.74 20.07 19.13
N LEU A 24 -15.45 20.07 18.76
CA LEU A 24 -14.37 19.87 19.72
C LEU A 24 -14.33 20.96 20.80
N ARG A 25 -14.51 22.24 20.44
CA ARG A 25 -14.57 23.33 21.43
C ARG A 25 -15.75 23.18 22.38
N TRP A 26 -16.92 22.84 21.86
CA TRP A 26 -18.09 22.63 22.70
C TRP A 26 -17.96 21.40 23.60
N SER A 27 -17.32 20.33 23.12
CA SER A 27 -17.01 19.17 23.95
C SER A 27 -16.04 19.50 25.08
N GLU A 28 -15.06 20.38 24.85
CA GLU A 28 -14.13 20.83 25.90
C GLU A 28 -14.81 21.69 26.97
N ASP A 29 -15.83 22.48 26.58
CA ASP A 29 -16.60 23.32 27.51
C ASP A 29 -17.63 22.50 28.34
N ASP A 30 -17.93 21.26 27.94
CA ASP A 30 -18.89 20.39 28.61
C ASP A 30 -18.19 19.50 29.65
N PRO A 31 -18.45 19.67 30.96
CA PRO A 31 -17.78 18.90 32.01
C PRO A 31 -18.14 17.39 32.00
N GLU A 32 -19.13 16.95 31.22
CA GLU A 32 -19.50 15.54 31.08
C GLU A 32 -18.73 14.82 29.97
N ILE A 33 -17.97 15.55 29.14
CA ILE A 33 -17.27 15.00 27.97
C ILE A 33 -15.76 15.20 28.13
N GLU A 34 -15.00 14.11 28.02
CA GLU A 34 -13.53 14.16 27.99
C GLU A 34 -13.01 13.86 26.59
N LEU A 35 -12.26 14.81 26.01
CA LEU A 35 -11.52 14.59 24.77
C LEU A 35 -10.18 13.93 25.07
N THR A 36 -9.92 12.82 24.39
CA THR A 36 -8.66 12.09 24.53
C THR A 36 -8.30 11.36 23.24
N ASN A 37 -7.07 10.86 23.16
CA ASN A 37 -6.65 9.97 22.08
C ASN A 37 -6.68 8.51 22.52
N SER A 38 -6.73 7.59 21.54
CA SER A 38 -6.85 6.15 21.82
C SER A 38 -5.73 5.60 22.70
N ARG A 39 -4.51 6.16 22.63
CA ARG A 39 -3.38 5.71 23.44
C ARG A 39 -3.62 6.03 24.92
N LEU A 40 -3.90 7.29 25.25
CA LEU A 40 -4.14 7.73 26.63
C LEU A 40 -5.33 7.01 27.24
N TYR A 41 -6.42 6.86 26.47
CA TYR A 41 -7.58 6.11 26.91
C TYR A 41 -7.23 4.67 27.29
N LEU A 42 -6.44 3.97 26.47
CA LEU A 42 -6.04 2.58 26.73
C LEU A 42 -5.04 2.44 27.88
N GLU A 43 -4.16 3.42 28.10
CA GLU A 43 -3.25 3.44 29.25
C GLU A 43 -4.04 3.57 30.58
N GLN A 44 -5.12 4.36 30.58
CA GLN A 44 -5.99 4.55 31.75
C GLN A 44 -7.04 3.44 31.89
N ASN A 45 -7.47 2.84 30.78
CA ASN A 45 -8.53 1.83 30.71
C ASN A 45 -8.01 0.56 30.00
N PRO A 46 -7.13 -0.22 30.66
CA PRO A 46 -6.57 -1.41 30.05
C PRO A 46 -7.67 -2.42 29.68
N PRO A 47 -7.58 -3.09 28.51
CA PRO A 47 -8.59 -4.06 28.08
C PRO A 47 -8.78 -5.18 29.10
N ASN A 48 -10.03 -5.45 29.47
CA ASN A 48 -10.40 -6.51 30.42
C ASN A 48 -11.28 -7.60 29.81
N LYS A 49 -11.55 -7.52 28.51
CA LYS A 49 -12.35 -8.49 27.76
C LYS A 49 -11.61 -8.87 26.48
N VAL A 50 -11.74 -10.13 26.11
CA VAL A 50 -11.27 -10.67 24.85
C VAL A 50 -12.48 -11.05 24.02
N VAL A 51 -12.47 -10.66 22.75
CA VAL A 51 -13.52 -10.99 21.80
C VAL A 51 -12.89 -11.62 20.57
N SER A 52 -13.57 -12.60 19.97
CA SER A 52 -13.20 -13.09 18.65
C SER A 52 -13.84 -12.20 17.60
N VAL A 53 -13.05 -11.75 16.64
CA VAL A 53 -13.51 -10.91 15.52
C VAL A 53 -13.68 -11.82 14.31
N VAL A 54 -14.84 -11.75 13.66
CA VAL A 54 -15.07 -12.43 12.37
C VAL A 54 -14.47 -11.60 11.24
N GLU A 55 -14.10 -12.25 10.14
CA GLU A 55 -13.61 -11.53 8.96
C GLU A 55 -14.65 -10.51 8.47
N GLY A 56 -14.16 -9.38 8.00
CA GLY A 56 -15.02 -8.33 7.47
C GLY A 56 -14.24 -7.06 7.16
N SER A 57 -14.97 -6.10 6.63
CA SER A 57 -14.45 -4.75 6.36
C SER A 57 -15.48 -3.70 6.78
N TRP A 58 -15.08 -2.44 6.76
CA TRP A 58 -16.00 -1.30 6.83
C TRP A 58 -16.59 -0.89 5.46
N GLY A 59 -16.31 -1.68 4.41
CA GLY A 59 -16.85 -1.47 3.07
C GLY A 59 -18.26 -2.05 2.88
N GLN A 60 -18.66 -2.21 1.62
CA GLN A 60 -20.00 -2.67 1.27
C GLN A 60 -20.31 -4.06 1.85
N GLY A 61 -21.44 -4.15 2.57
CA GLY A 61 -21.92 -5.40 3.17
C GLY A 61 -20.99 -5.97 4.24
N SER A 62 -20.09 -5.14 4.80
CA SER A 62 -19.04 -5.55 5.72
C SER A 62 -18.19 -6.73 5.22
N SER A 63 -18.06 -6.87 3.90
CA SER A 63 -17.45 -7.99 3.22
C SER A 63 -16.19 -7.59 2.46
N HIS A 64 -15.55 -8.52 1.77
CA HIS A 64 -14.41 -8.25 0.88
C HIS A 64 -14.82 -7.90 -0.55
N TRP A 65 -16.12 -7.90 -0.87
CA TRP A 65 -16.61 -7.82 -2.26
C TRP A 65 -16.11 -6.59 -3.03
N VAL A 66 -15.90 -5.46 -2.34
CA VAL A 66 -15.38 -4.23 -2.98
C VAL A 66 -13.99 -4.45 -3.59
N TRP A 67 -13.18 -5.31 -3.00
CA TRP A 67 -11.81 -5.60 -3.46
C TRP A 67 -11.68 -6.96 -4.15
N LEU A 68 -12.61 -7.88 -3.91
CA LEU A 68 -12.60 -9.25 -4.42
C LEU A 68 -13.96 -9.58 -5.06
N ASN A 69 -14.03 -9.41 -6.37
CA ASN A 69 -15.19 -9.72 -7.20
C ASN A 69 -14.75 -10.12 -8.63
N GLU A 70 -15.72 -10.37 -9.50
CA GLU A 70 -15.48 -10.79 -10.88
C GLU A 70 -14.69 -9.78 -11.72
N TRP A 71 -14.71 -8.49 -11.38
CA TRP A 71 -13.97 -7.46 -12.10
C TRP A 71 -12.53 -7.31 -11.62
N THR A 72 -12.24 -7.68 -10.37
CA THR A 72 -10.94 -7.43 -9.73
C THR A 72 -10.12 -8.70 -9.51
N ILE A 73 -10.69 -9.89 -9.76
CA ILE A 73 -10.03 -11.18 -9.55
C ILE A 73 -8.68 -11.34 -10.27
N TYR A 74 -8.52 -10.69 -11.43
CA TYR A 74 -7.27 -10.75 -12.19
C TYR A 74 -6.12 -9.97 -11.51
N VAL A 75 -6.44 -8.92 -10.75
CA VAL A 75 -5.46 -8.10 -10.02
C VAL A 75 -4.77 -8.96 -8.96
N TRP A 76 -5.54 -9.77 -8.23
CA TRP A 76 -4.99 -10.71 -7.24
C TRP A 76 -4.05 -11.75 -7.84
N ARG A 77 -4.32 -12.21 -9.08
CA ARG A 77 -3.40 -13.13 -9.76
C ARG A 77 -2.05 -12.47 -10.03
N HIS A 78 -2.04 -11.20 -10.43
CA HIS A 78 -0.81 -10.44 -10.64
C HIS A 78 -0.06 -10.20 -9.33
N ILE A 79 -0.77 -9.77 -8.28
CA ILE A 79 -0.18 -9.53 -6.96
C ILE A 79 0.50 -10.81 -6.45
N TYR A 80 -0.21 -11.94 -6.42
CA TYR A 80 0.34 -13.20 -5.89
C TYR A 80 1.52 -13.73 -6.72
N GLU A 81 1.52 -13.51 -8.03
CA GLU A 81 2.66 -13.84 -8.88
C GLU A 81 3.89 -13.01 -8.50
N CYS A 82 3.72 -11.70 -8.34
CA CYS A 82 4.80 -10.78 -7.99
C CYS A 82 5.32 -11.01 -6.56
N GLU A 83 4.44 -11.25 -5.59
CA GLU A 83 4.82 -11.63 -4.22
C GLU A 83 5.71 -12.87 -4.22
N THR A 84 5.29 -13.93 -4.91
CA THR A 84 6.06 -15.19 -4.99
C THR A 84 7.43 -14.97 -5.62
N LYS A 85 7.52 -14.16 -6.69
CA LYS A 85 8.80 -13.83 -7.34
C LYS A 85 9.70 -13.01 -6.41
N SER A 86 9.13 -12.01 -5.74
CA SER A 86 9.81 -11.14 -4.79
C SER A 86 10.42 -11.95 -3.64
N GLU A 87 9.62 -12.82 -3.02
CA GLU A 87 10.04 -13.73 -1.95
C GLU A 87 11.31 -14.50 -2.28
N VAL A 88 11.38 -15.05 -3.49
CA VAL A 88 12.50 -15.90 -3.94
C VAL A 88 13.76 -15.08 -4.24
N ILE A 89 13.62 -14.01 -5.03
CA ILE A 89 14.79 -13.25 -5.49
C ILE A 89 15.40 -12.41 -4.38
N ILE A 90 14.57 -11.84 -3.50
CA ILE A 90 15.04 -11.02 -2.38
C ILE A 90 15.70 -11.91 -1.33
N ALA A 91 15.12 -13.06 -0.97
CA ALA A 91 15.78 -14.01 -0.07
C ALA A 91 17.18 -14.42 -0.55
N LYS A 92 17.38 -14.47 -1.88
CA LYS A 92 18.66 -14.82 -2.48
C LYS A 92 19.70 -13.70 -2.42
N TYR A 93 19.28 -12.44 -2.56
CA TYR A 93 20.20 -11.32 -2.84
C TYR A 93 20.12 -10.14 -1.87
N LYS A 94 19.22 -10.15 -0.87
CA LYS A 94 19.05 -9.04 0.10
C LYS A 94 20.33 -8.67 0.86
N ASP A 95 21.19 -9.66 1.13
CA ASP A 95 22.46 -9.47 1.86
C ASP A 95 23.65 -9.18 0.91
N SER A 96 23.37 -8.88 -0.36
CA SER A 96 24.40 -8.50 -1.34
C SER A 96 25.05 -7.17 -0.96
N HIS A 97 26.36 -7.08 -1.15
CA HIS A 97 27.12 -5.83 -0.97
C HIS A 97 27.20 -5.02 -2.28
N ASP A 98 26.61 -5.52 -3.38
CA ASP A 98 26.54 -4.80 -4.65
C ASP A 98 25.41 -3.74 -4.60
N PRO A 99 25.75 -2.44 -4.57
CA PRO A 99 24.76 -1.38 -4.44
C PRO A 99 23.79 -1.33 -5.63
N ASN A 100 24.23 -1.72 -6.83
CA ASN A 100 23.35 -1.71 -8.00
C ASN A 100 22.31 -2.84 -7.93
N LEU A 101 22.68 -4.01 -7.43
CA LEU A 101 21.72 -5.10 -7.23
C LEU A 101 20.69 -4.71 -6.18
N ILE A 102 21.13 -4.17 -5.04
CA ILE A 102 20.23 -3.68 -3.98
C ILE A 102 19.29 -2.61 -4.52
N LYS A 103 19.80 -1.70 -5.35
CA LYS A 103 19.02 -0.65 -6.01
C LYS A 103 17.90 -1.22 -6.89
N ILE A 104 18.20 -2.21 -7.74
CA ILE A 104 17.17 -2.89 -8.56
C ILE A 104 16.13 -3.59 -7.67
N LEU A 105 16.55 -4.27 -6.61
CA LEU A 105 15.65 -5.00 -5.70
C LEU A 105 14.72 -4.04 -4.94
N LYS A 106 15.24 -2.89 -4.49
CA LYS A 106 14.43 -1.86 -3.83
C LYS A 106 13.36 -1.31 -4.77
N GLN A 107 13.72 -0.93 -6.00
CA GLN A 107 12.73 -0.45 -6.96
C GLN A 107 11.70 -1.54 -7.30
N MET A 108 12.14 -2.79 -7.45
CA MET A 108 11.22 -3.90 -7.67
C MET A 108 10.22 -4.07 -6.51
N ALA A 109 10.66 -3.91 -5.26
CA ALA A 109 9.79 -3.98 -4.09
C ALA A 109 8.84 -2.76 -4.00
N GLN A 110 9.29 -1.57 -4.39
CA GLN A 110 8.43 -0.38 -4.52
C GLN A 110 7.32 -0.60 -5.56
N GLU A 111 7.64 -1.17 -6.73
CA GLU A 111 6.61 -1.53 -7.73
C GLU A 111 5.60 -2.55 -7.19
N LEU A 112 6.04 -3.51 -6.38
CA LEU A 112 5.15 -4.46 -5.73
C LEU A 112 4.21 -3.77 -4.74
N LEU A 113 4.73 -2.87 -3.90
CA LEU A 113 3.91 -2.09 -2.96
C LEU A 113 2.88 -1.22 -3.69
N LEU A 114 3.29 -0.57 -4.78
CA LEU A 114 2.40 0.22 -5.62
C LEU A 114 1.31 -0.66 -6.26
N LEU A 115 1.67 -1.84 -6.78
CA LEU A 115 0.71 -2.81 -7.32
C LEU A 115 -0.28 -3.32 -6.27
N GLN A 116 0.14 -3.45 -5.01
CA GLN A 116 -0.67 -3.93 -3.89
C GLN A 116 -1.63 -2.88 -3.31
N SER A 117 -1.65 -1.64 -3.80
CA SER A 117 -2.61 -0.65 -3.30
C SER A 117 -4.06 -1.13 -3.46
N SER A 118 -4.80 -1.12 -2.35
CA SER A 118 -6.23 -1.47 -2.35
C SER A 118 -7.10 -0.46 -3.10
N ASP A 119 -6.55 0.71 -3.43
CA ASP A 119 -7.24 1.73 -4.23
C ASP A 119 -7.56 1.22 -5.63
N TRP A 120 -6.71 0.39 -6.23
CA TRP A 120 -6.94 -0.08 -7.60
C TRP A 120 -8.23 -0.90 -7.74
N PRO A 121 -8.42 -2.00 -7.01
CA PRO A 121 -9.68 -2.73 -7.07
C PRO A 121 -10.87 -1.91 -6.53
N PHE A 122 -10.65 -0.97 -5.60
CA PHE A 122 -11.71 -0.04 -5.15
C PHE A 122 -12.20 0.88 -6.27
N LEU A 123 -11.29 1.52 -7.02
CA LEU A 123 -11.61 2.40 -8.14
C LEU A 123 -12.26 1.67 -9.31
N ILE A 124 -11.88 0.40 -9.54
CA ILE A 124 -12.52 -0.49 -10.52
C ILE A 124 -13.95 -0.79 -10.09
N THR A 125 -14.16 -1.25 -8.85
CA THR A 125 -15.48 -1.68 -8.37
C THR A 125 -16.47 -0.52 -8.22
N THR A 126 -16.00 0.65 -7.75
CA THR A 126 -16.85 1.84 -7.60
C THR A 126 -17.06 2.61 -8.91
N TRP A 127 -16.36 2.23 -9.99
CA TRP A 127 -16.36 2.93 -11.27
C TRP A 127 -15.92 4.40 -11.21
N SER A 128 -15.23 4.80 -10.14
CA SER A 128 -14.80 6.20 -9.95
C SER A 128 -13.67 6.59 -10.92
N ALA A 129 -12.74 5.68 -11.21
CA ALA A 129 -11.63 5.91 -12.13
C ALA A 129 -11.08 4.56 -12.68
N ARG A 130 -11.98 3.73 -13.22
CA ARG A 130 -11.67 2.36 -13.62
C ARG A 130 -10.50 2.26 -14.61
N ASP A 131 -10.57 2.95 -15.74
CA ASP A 131 -9.53 2.89 -16.78
C ASP A 131 -8.16 3.31 -16.24
N TYR A 132 -8.13 4.30 -15.33
CA TYR A 132 -6.92 4.74 -14.67
C TYR A 132 -6.33 3.64 -13.79
N ALA A 133 -7.16 3.01 -12.95
CA ALA A 133 -6.72 1.93 -12.09
C ALA A 133 -6.22 0.71 -12.88
N GLU A 134 -6.93 0.31 -13.95
CA GLU A 134 -6.52 -0.79 -14.82
C GLU A 134 -5.15 -0.51 -15.48
N ASN A 135 -4.92 0.72 -15.96
CA ASN A 135 -3.63 1.14 -16.49
C ASN A 135 -2.52 1.14 -15.44
N ARG A 136 -2.79 1.58 -14.21
CA ARG A 136 -1.81 1.58 -13.10
C ARG A 136 -1.41 0.15 -12.71
N ILE A 137 -2.37 -0.76 -12.63
CA ILE A 137 -2.10 -2.19 -12.38
C ILE A 137 -1.19 -2.76 -13.46
N ALA A 138 -1.52 -2.53 -14.74
CA ALA A 138 -0.72 -3.03 -15.86
C ALA A 138 0.71 -2.47 -15.82
N LEU A 139 0.85 -1.15 -15.60
CA LEU A 139 2.14 -0.47 -15.49
C LEU A 139 3.03 -1.07 -14.39
N HIS A 140 2.54 -1.13 -13.15
CA HIS A 140 3.35 -1.63 -12.03
C HIS A 140 3.65 -3.13 -12.16
N PHE A 141 2.72 -3.91 -12.73
CA PHE A 141 2.97 -5.32 -13.02
C PHE A 141 4.07 -5.51 -14.09
N GLU A 142 4.04 -4.74 -15.17
CA GLU A 142 5.06 -4.79 -16.22
C GLU A 142 6.43 -4.32 -15.71
N ASN A 143 6.44 -3.20 -14.97
CA ASN A 143 7.64 -2.66 -14.35
C ASN A 143 8.28 -3.66 -13.38
N PHE A 144 7.49 -4.23 -12.46
CA PHE A 144 7.94 -5.26 -11.54
C PHE A 144 8.59 -6.42 -12.28
N ASN A 145 7.93 -6.97 -13.31
CA ASN A 145 8.45 -8.12 -14.04
C ASN A 145 9.74 -7.80 -14.79
N ARG A 146 9.85 -6.59 -15.34
CA ARG A 146 11.08 -6.14 -16.01
C ARG A 146 12.24 -5.99 -15.01
N LEU A 147 11.99 -5.39 -13.84
CA LEU A 147 12.98 -5.27 -12.77
C LEU A 147 13.39 -6.63 -12.19
N HIS A 148 12.43 -7.54 -11.99
CA HIS A 148 12.72 -8.92 -11.57
C HIS A 148 13.63 -9.64 -12.56
N ASN A 149 13.38 -9.51 -13.86
CA ASN A 149 14.23 -10.09 -14.91
C ASN A 149 15.62 -9.45 -14.92
N MET A 150 15.70 -8.12 -14.80
CA MET A 150 16.96 -7.38 -14.69
C MET A 150 17.77 -7.85 -13.47
N ALA A 151 17.16 -7.93 -12.29
CA ALA A 151 17.80 -8.42 -11.06
C ALA A 151 18.27 -9.87 -11.19
N SER A 152 17.45 -10.74 -11.82
CA SER A 152 17.81 -12.14 -12.04
C SER A 152 19.05 -12.29 -12.92
N ARG A 153 19.11 -11.52 -14.02
CA ARG A 153 20.25 -11.50 -14.94
C ARG A 153 21.47 -10.87 -14.30
N TYR A 154 21.34 -9.68 -13.71
CA TYR A 154 22.42 -8.96 -13.06
C TYR A 154 23.03 -9.77 -11.91
N GLY A 155 22.19 -10.34 -11.04
CA GLY A 155 22.63 -11.17 -9.90
C GLY A 155 23.31 -12.49 -10.29
N THR A 156 23.17 -12.95 -11.55
CA THR A 156 23.94 -14.09 -12.08
C THR A 156 25.21 -13.67 -12.82
N GLY A 157 25.57 -12.38 -12.78
CA GLY A 157 26.75 -11.82 -13.40
C GLY A 157 26.60 -11.52 -14.90
N GLN A 158 25.39 -11.53 -15.44
CA GLN A 158 25.17 -11.11 -16.82
C GLN A 158 25.32 -9.60 -16.96
N ILE A 159 25.89 -9.18 -18.09
CA ILE A 159 25.96 -7.76 -18.45
C ILE A 159 24.55 -7.28 -18.80
N ILE A 160 24.18 -6.17 -18.18
CA ILE A 160 22.93 -5.46 -18.41
C ILE A 160 23.19 -4.28 -19.34
N ASP A 161 22.37 -4.13 -20.36
CA ASP A 161 22.52 -3.05 -21.34
C ASP A 161 22.14 -1.69 -20.76
N GLU A 162 22.63 -0.62 -21.40
CA GLU A 162 22.39 0.76 -20.97
C GLU A 162 20.89 1.13 -20.96
N GLY A 163 20.08 0.50 -21.81
CA GLY A 163 18.65 0.75 -21.88
C GLY A 163 17.89 0.26 -20.64
N GLU A 164 18.32 -0.85 -20.02
CA GLU A 164 17.76 -1.32 -18.75
C GLU A 164 18.15 -0.42 -17.58
N TRP A 165 19.37 0.11 -17.56
CA TRP A 165 19.78 1.12 -16.57
C TRP A 165 19.02 2.44 -16.72
N HIS A 166 18.82 2.89 -17.96
CA HIS A 166 18.01 4.07 -18.23
C HIS A 166 16.55 3.88 -17.79
N PHE A 167 16.00 2.68 -18.02
CA PHE A 167 14.67 2.31 -17.55
C PHE A 167 14.57 2.35 -16.02
N LEU A 168 15.51 1.73 -15.30
CA LEU A 168 15.55 1.79 -13.84
C LEU A 168 15.56 3.24 -13.35
N GLY A 169 16.45 4.07 -13.88
CA GLY A 169 16.54 5.48 -13.49
C GLY A 169 15.29 6.30 -13.85
N THR A 170 14.52 5.89 -14.86
CA THR A 170 13.25 6.54 -15.20
C THR A 170 12.18 6.20 -14.17
N ILE A 171 12.08 4.94 -13.76
CA ILE A 171 11.12 4.53 -12.73
C ILE A 171 11.49 5.16 -11.38
N GLU A 172 12.76 5.15 -11.00
CA GLU A 172 13.21 5.77 -9.74
C GLU A 172 12.90 7.26 -9.65
N ALA A 173 12.76 7.96 -10.78
CA ALA A 173 12.39 9.37 -10.80
C ALA A 173 10.87 9.60 -10.69
N VAL A 174 10.06 8.57 -10.94
CA VAL A 174 8.59 8.63 -10.97
C VAL A 174 7.99 7.99 -9.71
N ASP A 175 8.50 6.83 -9.32
CA ASP A 175 8.03 5.97 -8.25
C ASP A 175 9.08 5.94 -7.11
N ASP A 176 9.38 7.12 -6.56
CA ASP A 176 10.50 7.38 -5.61
C ASP A 176 10.14 7.20 -4.12
N ILE A 177 9.04 6.49 -3.83
CA ILE A 177 8.52 6.32 -2.47
C ILE A 177 9.35 5.36 -1.63
N PHE A 178 9.50 5.62 -0.33
CA PHE A 178 10.23 4.74 0.62
C PHE A 178 11.73 4.56 0.29
N GLU A 179 12.51 5.65 0.28
CA GLU A 179 13.97 5.62 0.05
C GLU A 179 14.71 4.58 0.93
N ASP A 180 14.31 4.50 2.21
CA ASP A 180 14.86 3.59 3.21
C ASP A 180 14.13 2.23 3.28
N LEU A 181 13.53 1.78 2.17
CA LEU A 181 12.78 0.52 2.14
C LEU A 181 13.63 -0.67 2.63
N ASP A 182 13.12 -1.36 3.64
CA ASP A 182 13.66 -2.63 4.14
C ASP A 182 13.19 -3.78 3.24
N LEU A 183 14.14 -4.59 2.76
CA LEU A 183 13.89 -5.73 1.90
C LEU A 183 13.53 -7.00 2.69
N GLU A 184 13.82 -7.06 3.99
CA GLU A 184 13.59 -8.26 4.81
C GLU A 184 12.13 -8.77 4.79
N PRO A 185 11.09 -7.92 4.87
CA PRO A 185 9.70 -8.38 4.85
C PRO A 185 9.29 -9.04 3.52
N PHE A 186 10.03 -8.78 2.45
CA PHE A 186 9.75 -9.30 1.11
C PHE A 186 10.56 -10.55 0.79
N ALA A 187 11.39 -11.03 1.73
CA ALA A 187 12.12 -12.27 1.60
C ALA A 187 11.30 -13.43 2.15
N LYS A 188 11.35 -14.59 1.48
CA LYS A 188 10.86 -15.83 2.07
C LYS A 188 11.70 -16.16 3.31
N LYS A 189 11.02 -16.38 4.44
CA LYS A 189 11.63 -16.86 5.69
C LYS A 189 12.10 -18.31 5.58
#